data_AF-A0A374SS32-F1
#
_entry.id   AF-A0A374SS32-F1
#
_cell.length_a   1.000
_cell.length_b   1.000
_cell.length_c   1.000
_cell.angle_alpha   90.00
_cell.angle_beta   90.00
_cell.angle_gamma   90.00
#
_symmetry.space_group_name_H-M   'P 1'
#
loop_
_entity.id
_entity.type
_entity.pdbx_description
1 polymer ?
#
loop_
_entity_poly.entity_id
_entity_poly.type
_entity_poly.pdbx_seq_one_letter_code
_entity_poly.pdbx_strand_id
1 'polypeptide(L)' 'MFVKQVEAEDIEPDIRVESFTDADVIAECDGVCAVCGKRVDVDSFGPDGPAFKWKVPLEKSRQATLANRLLVHNRCL' A
#
# COMPACT_ATOMS: atom_id res chain seq x y z
N MET A 1 10.82 -48.97 4.22
CA MET A 1 11.57 -47.69 4.17
C MET A 1 10.63 -46.62 4.70
N PHE A 2 10.92 -46.03 5.87
CA PHE A 2 10.08 -44.99 6.46
C PHE A 2 10.72 -43.64 6.18
N VAL A 3 10.07 -42.83 5.34
CA VAL A 3 10.50 -41.47 5.04
C VAL A 3 9.92 -40.57 6.11
N LYS A 4 10.78 -40.00 6.96
CA LYS A 4 10.38 -39.03 7.97
C LYS A 4 10.00 -37.74 7.23
N GLN A 5 8.74 -37.34 7.33
CA GLN A 5 8.23 -36.11 6.73
C GLN A 5 8.93 -34.94 7.45
N VAL A 6 9.78 -34.21 6.72
CA VAL A 6 10.37 -32.97 7.22
C VAL A 6 9.22 -31.99 7.46
N GLU A 7 9.11 -31.51 8.69
CA GLU A 7 8.21 -30.44 9.07
C GLU A 7 8.51 -29.26 8.14
N ALA A 8 7.49 -28.81 7.42
CA ALA A 8 7.62 -27.59 6.64
C ALA A 8 7.93 -26.48 7.64
N GLU A 9 9.19 -26.07 7.72
CA GLU A 9 9.57 -24.85 8.42
C GLU A 9 8.62 -23.77 7.92
N ASP A 10 7.81 -23.23 8.84
CA ASP A 10 7.00 -22.03 8.68
C ASP A 10 7.97 -20.86 8.40
N ILE A 11 8.56 -20.84 7.21
CA ILE A 11 9.21 -19.67 6.65
C ILE A 11 8.02 -18.78 6.26
N GLU A 12 7.51 -18.02 7.23
CA GLU A 12 6.54 -16.99 6.94
C GLU A 12 7.14 -16.14 5.82
N PRO A 13 6.55 -16.07 4.61
CA PRO A 13 7.16 -15.31 3.53
C PRO A 13 7.39 -13.88 4.00
N ASP A 14 8.65 -13.47 3.89
CA ASP A 14 9.17 -12.14 4.22
C ASP A 14 8.31 -11.07 3.54
N ILE A 15 7.97 -10.01 4.29
CA ILE A 15 7.18 -8.91 3.73
C ILE A 15 8.04 -8.25 2.65
N ARG A 16 7.55 -8.21 1.41
CA ARG A 16 8.23 -7.47 0.35
C ARG A 16 8.12 -5.98 0.63
N VAL A 17 9.24 -5.34 0.93
CA VAL A 17 9.33 -3.90 1.18
C VAL A 17 10.06 -3.23 0.02
N GLU A 18 9.49 -2.13 -0.49
CA GLU A 18 10.13 -1.26 -1.46
C GLU A 18 10.26 0.16 -0.88
N SER A 19 11.38 0.81 -1.16
CA SER A 19 11.59 2.21 -0.76
C SER A 19 10.94 3.13 -1.79
N PHE A 20 10.01 3.97 -1.34
CA PHE A 20 9.34 4.99 -2.14
C PHE A 20 8.96 6.18 -1.26
N THR A 21 8.68 7.31 -1.90
CA THR A 21 8.22 8.55 -1.27
C THR A 21 6.73 8.76 -1.49
N ASP A 22 6.14 9.66 -0.70
CA ASP A 22 4.76 10.09 -0.89
C ASP A 22 4.53 10.70 -2.29
N ALA A 23 5.55 11.38 -2.84
CA ALA A 23 5.52 11.91 -4.20
C ALA A 23 5.44 10.80 -5.26
N ASP A 24 6.11 9.67 -5.05
CA ASP A 24 6.03 8.51 -5.95
C ASP A 24 4.63 7.91 -5.94
N VAL A 25 3.97 7.83 -4.77
CA VAL A 25 2.58 7.36 -4.65
C VAL A 25 1.62 8.30 -5.37
N ILE A 26 1.83 9.60 -5.23
CA ILE A 26 1.02 10.62 -5.92
C ILE A 26 1.18 10.49 -7.43
N ALA A 27 2.42 10.32 -7.92
CA ALA A 27 2.72 10.16 -9.34
C ALA A 27 2.09 8.87 -9.91
N GLU A 28 2.24 7.75 -9.21
CA GLU A 28 1.65 6.45 -9.60
C GLU A 28 0.12 6.49 -9.61
N CYS A 29 -0.49 7.28 -8.73
CA CYS A 29 -1.95 7.44 -8.67
C CYS A 29 -2.48 8.59 -9.55
N ASP A 30 -1.65 9.20 -10.40
CA ASP A 30 -2.00 10.38 -11.22
C ASP A 30 -2.58 11.56 -10.40
N GLY A 31 -2.25 11.65 -9.11
CA GLY A 31 -2.84 12.63 -8.19
C GLY A 31 -4.35 12.45 -7.96
N VAL A 32 -4.91 11.27 -8.26
CA VAL A 32 -6.34 10.98 -8.15
C VAL A 32 -6.65 10.17 -6.89
N CYS A 33 -7.70 10.58 -6.18
CA CYS A 33 -8.22 9.85 -5.03
C CYS A 33 -8.85 8.53 -5.47
N ALA A 34 -8.32 7.41 -4.96
CA ALA A 34 -8.81 6.07 -5.27
C ALA A 34 -10.26 5.80 -4.78
N VAL A 35 -10.80 6.63 -3.89
CA VAL A 35 -12.16 6.46 -3.33
C VAL A 35 -13.21 7.24 -4.12
N CYS A 36 -12.96 8.51 -4.43
CA CYS A 36 -13.96 9.36 -5.09
C CYS A 36 -13.63 9.69 -6.56
N GLY A 37 -12.45 9.30 -7.05
CA GLY A 37 -12.01 9.53 -8.43
C GLY A 37 -11.70 11.01 -8.76
N LYS A 38 -11.71 11.91 -7.77
CA LYS A 38 -11.36 13.32 -7.96
C LYS A 38 -9.89 13.57 -7.69
N ARG A 39 -9.33 14.62 -8.30
CA ARG A 39 -7.97 15.08 -8.01
C ARG A 39 -7.80 15.47 -6.53
N VAL A 40 -6.65 15.13 -5.98
CA VAL A 40 -6.21 15.50 -4.64
C VAL A 40 -5.43 16.81 -4.73
N ASP A 41 -5.69 17.71 -3.79
CA ASP A 41 -4.91 18.93 -3.65
C ASP A 41 -3.68 18.61 -2.78
N VAL A 42 -2.57 18.29 -3.45
CA VAL A 42 -1.34 17.78 -2.80
C VAL A 42 -0.67 18.81 -1.89
N ASP A 43 -0.92 20.11 -2.12
CA ASP A 43 -0.39 21.21 -1.31
C ASP A 43 -1.33 21.59 -0.14
N SER A 44 -2.51 20.98 -0.07
CA SER A 44 -3.48 21.24 0.98
C SER A 44 -3.24 20.38 2.21
N PHE A 45 -3.24 21.03 3.38
CA PHE A 45 -3.27 20.35 4.68
C PHE A 45 -4.71 20.10 5.17
N GLY A 46 -5.71 20.42 4.34
CA GLY A 46 -7.13 20.33 4.66
C GLY A 46 -7.77 18.98 4.32
N PRO A 47 -9.12 18.91 4.34
CA PRO A 47 -9.88 17.70 4.01
C PRO A 47 -9.68 17.23 2.56
N ASP A 48 -9.32 18.12 1.65
CA ASP A 48 -8.96 17.84 0.25
C ASP A 48 -7.46 17.55 0.06
N GLY A 49 -6.68 17.54 1.15
CA GLY A 49 -5.27 17.18 1.17
C GLY A 49 -5.01 15.69 0.94
N PRO A 50 -3.75 15.29 0.71
CA PRO A 50 -3.36 13.92 0.46
C PRO A 50 -3.34 13.09 1.74
N ALA A 51 -3.79 11.85 1.60
CA ALA A 51 -3.68 10.79 2.59
C ALA A 51 -3.35 9.48 1.88
N PHE A 52 -2.63 8.60 2.57
CA PHE A 52 -2.12 7.35 1.99
C PHE A 52 -2.64 6.13 2.71
N LYS A 53 -3.17 5.17 1.97
CA LYS A 53 -3.62 3.88 2.50
C LYS A 53 -3.04 2.72 1.72
N TRP A 54 -3.18 1.52 2.27
CA TRP A 54 -2.85 0.28 1.58
C TRP A 54 -4.06 -0.22 0.81
N LYS A 55 -3.86 -0.63 -0.45
CA LYS A 55 -4.90 -1.25 -1.29
C LYS A 55 -5.36 -2.58 -0.68
N VAL A 56 -4.40 -3.39 -0.25
CA VAL A 56 -4.61 -4.60 0.54
C VAL A 56 -3.83 -4.43 1.85
N PRO A 57 -4.45 -4.68 3.03
CA PRO A 57 -3.75 -4.62 4.31
C PRO A 57 -2.47 -5.45 4.31
N LEU A 58 -1.40 -4.93 4.91
CA LEU A 58 -0.07 -5.56 4.91
C LEU A 58 -0.11 -6.98 5.50
N GLU A 59 -0.96 -7.23 6.50
CA GLU A 59 -1.18 -8.56 7.11
C GLU A 59 -1.63 -9.61 6.10
N LYS A 60 -2.33 -9.18 5.04
CA LYS A 60 -2.86 -10.05 3.99
C LYS A 60 -1.98 -10.06 2.74
N SER A 61 -1.51 -8.89 2.30
CA SER A 61 -0.73 -8.79 1.07
C SER A 61 0.73 -9.14 1.25
N ARG A 62 1.27 -8.93 2.46
CA ARG A 62 2.71 -8.96 2.76
C ARG A 62 3.52 -8.12 1.77
N GLN A 63 2.93 -7.03 1.29
CA GLN A 63 3.49 -6.14 0.25
C GLN A 63 3.43 -4.69 0.72
N ALA A 64 4.55 -4.20 1.25
CA ALA A 64 4.79 -2.78 1.48
C ALA A 64 5.45 -2.17 0.24
N THR A 65 4.75 -2.25 -0.88
CA THR A 65 5.22 -1.85 -2.22
C THR A 65 4.46 -0.62 -2.71
N LEU A 66 5.05 0.11 -3.65
CA LEU A 66 4.40 1.27 -4.28
C LEU A 66 3.07 0.86 -4.95
N ALA A 67 3.06 -0.29 -5.62
CA ALA A 67 1.88 -0.85 -6.27
C ALA A 67 0.73 -1.21 -5.29
N ASN A 68 1.03 -1.39 -4.00
CA ASN A 68 0.03 -1.63 -2.96
C ASN A 68 -0.37 -0.34 -2.22
N ARG A 69 0.16 0.82 -2.59
CA ARG A 69 -0.26 2.11 -2.05
C ARG A 69 -1.38 2.74 -2.85
N LEU A 70 -2.22 3.49 -2.14
CA LEU A 70 -3.29 4.30 -2.70
C LEU A 70 -3.19 5.72 -2.17
N LEU A 71 -3.41 6.67 -3.07
CA LEU A 71 -3.69 8.06 -2.74
C LEU A 71 -5.20 8.25 -2.49
N VAL A 72 -5.56 8.91 -1.40
CA VAL A 72 -6.92 9.32 -1.06
C VAL A 72 -6.94 10.75 -0.50
N HIS A 73 -8.10 11.39 -0.46
CA HIS A 73 -8.27 12.63 0.31
C HIS A 73 -8.29 12.34 1.81
N ASN A 74 -7.86 13.29 2.64
CA ASN A 74 -8.03 13.21 4.09
C ASN A 74 -9.50 12.96 4.51
N ARG A 75 -10.46 13.56 3.80
CA ARG A 75 -11.90 13.31 4.04
C ARG A 75 -12.41 11.96 3.54
N CYS A 76 -11.63 11.25 2.72
CA CYS A 76 -11.99 9.98 2.09
C CYS A 76 -11.24 8.79 2.69
N LEU A 77 -10.45 9.03 3.74
CA LEU A 77 -9.92 7.99 4.61
C LEU A 77 -11.03 7.22 5.31
#